data_AF-A0A9D7X824-F1
#
_entry.id   AF-A0A9D7X824-F1
#
_cell.length_a   1.000
_cell.length_b   1.000
_cell.length_c   1.000
_cell.angle_alpha   90.00
_cell.angle_beta   90.00
_cell.angle_gamma   90.00
#
_symmetry.space_group_name_H-M   'P 1'
#
loop_
_entity.id
_entity.type
_entity.pdbx_description
1 polymer ?
#
loop_
_entity_poly.entity_id
_entity_poly.type
_entity_poly.pdbx_seq_one_letter_code
_entity_poly.pdbx_strand_id
1 'polypeptide(L)'
;MKKIVMCFIMMTLVLLFTVSGSFAANSISASSYKAGDVVEIKGKIAPGQDLYIAIAQQEMFSPNDTNGVHEIKRFKSDSKKSGFSLDTKIPPLYYLITNAPDKFGKVDKKKFGGPSVLLKKGQGLYSTTMFYLNKKLSDVDATARGMLGPIKSDEQWNFLRYANESSYGINTITKEGSKKGKIDIFSRSVITDKSSGNYWDKGTSIKLDKATGEFTASFKSFRHTPPNTKFDVYVNSAKIGDYTLEKNGFWMSKGYRYMNPLWIVIGAILVGTYFSMIGAAGGMLMAAFQVLFVSTAGPVGINAANVLKPSNIALTLFSPLGAFWRYAMVEKRVAWPVGISFGLGIFIGSIWLGKYVSALLPMKAYQEWLAILVLIMGIKTLMEMTPKAMDKRKNIKAMTQKFNKEVAAAKAEGRSAQMGSIEPVKTGLTDYRFKFWGEEFQINPLLFAFLGIFIGIVSRSFGIGGGFLLVPAMTTLAALPMYVAVPISLIGTCFSSIGSFIGYLVAGYLPDMTLGISIIIGGFAGGMLGSRAQKMFSEMTLKVVLAITLFFLFFRFFKIEIWI
;
A
#
# COMPACT_ATOMS: atom_id res chain seq x y z
N MET A 1 -32.02 57.12 -58.93
CA MET A 1 -30.71 56.41 -58.97
C MET A 1 -30.07 56.15 -57.60
N LYS A 2 -30.23 56.98 -56.55
CA LYS A 2 -29.59 56.73 -55.23
C LYS A 2 -30.14 55.54 -54.42
N LYS A 3 -31.41 55.13 -54.57
CA LYS A 3 -31.98 53.99 -53.81
C LYS A 3 -31.65 52.61 -54.38
N ILE A 4 -31.35 52.51 -55.69
CA ILE A 4 -31.06 51.22 -56.34
C ILE A 4 -29.59 50.81 -56.11
N VAL A 5 -28.67 51.78 -56.08
CA VAL A 5 -27.25 51.52 -55.77
C VAL A 5 -27.05 51.09 -54.31
N MET A 6 -27.88 51.59 -53.39
CA MET A 6 -27.79 51.24 -51.97
C MET A 6 -28.28 49.81 -51.67
N CYS A 7 -29.30 49.31 -52.39
CA CYS A 7 -29.71 47.90 -52.28
C CYS A 7 -28.67 46.95 -52.87
N PHE A 8 -27.98 47.31 -53.95
CA PHE A 8 -26.98 46.43 -54.56
C PHE A 8 -25.70 46.30 -53.70
N ILE A 9 -25.31 47.38 -53.00
CA ILE A 9 -24.18 47.36 -52.05
C ILE A 9 -24.54 46.55 -50.80
N MET A 10 -25.79 46.62 -50.33
CA MET A 10 -26.22 45.82 -49.17
C MET A 10 -26.36 44.33 -49.50
N MET A 11 -26.71 43.99 -50.75
CA MET A 11 -26.81 42.61 -51.22
C MET A 11 -25.43 41.97 -51.52
N THR A 12 -24.40 42.78 -51.84
CA THR A 12 -23.01 42.31 -51.95
C THR A 12 -22.27 42.27 -50.61
N LEU A 13 -22.70 43.03 -49.60
CA LEU A 13 -22.12 42.98 -48.25
C LEU A 13 -22.61 41.81 -47.38
N VAL A 14 -23.76 41.20 -47.73
CA VAL A 14 -24.32 40.03 -47.01
C VAL A 14 -23.79 38.70 -47.56
N LEU A 15 -23.07 38.70 -48.69
CA LEU A 15 -22.45 37.51 -49.28
C LEU A 15 -20.96 37.31 -48.91
N LEU A 16 -20.39 38.15 -48.03
CA LEU A 16 -18.96 38.12 -47.65
C LEU A 16 -18.68 37.96 -46.13
N PHE A 17 -19.70 37.72 -45.31
CA PHE A 17 -19.60 37.23 -43.93
C PHE A 17 -20.59 36.07 -43.82
N THR A 18 -20.25 34.80 -43.67
CA THR A 18 -19.10 34.12 -43.11
C THR A 18 -18.92 32.83 -43.89
N VAL A 19 -17.77 32.61 -44.52
CA VAL A 19 -17.33 31.26 -44.89
C VAL A 19 -16.99 30.56 -43.56
N SER A 20 -18.00 30.05 -42.89
CA SER A 20 -17.84 28.97 -41.92
C SER A 20 -17.37 27.77 -42.73
N GLY A 21 -16.05 27.65 -42.87
CA GLY A 21 -15.45 26.39 -43.25
C GLY A 21 -15.96 25.36 -42.25
N SER A 22 -16.82 24.46 -42.71
CA SER A 22 -17.18 23.25 -41.99
C SER A 22 -15.91 22.42 -41.83
N PHE A 23 -15.15 22.70 -40.78
CA PHE A 23 -14.21 21.75 -40.23
C PHE A 23 -15.04 20.53 -39.81
N ALA A 24 -14.64 19.34 -40.24
CA ALA A 24 -15.25 18.10 -39.77
C ALA A 24 -15.35 18.16 -38.24
N ALA A 25 -16.55 17.92 -37.69
CA ALA A 25 -16.78 18.08 -36.27
C ALA A 25 -15.84 17.14 -35.50
N ASN A 26 -15.01 17.72 -34.63
CA ASN A 26 -14.20 16.95 -33.70
C ASN A 26 -15.13 16.04 -32.90
N SER A 27 -14.85 14.74 -32.88
CA SER A 27 -15.73 13.72 -32.33
C SER A 27 -14.98 12.72 -31.47
N ILE A 28 -15.71 12.18 -30.50
CA ILE A 28 -15.27 11.08 -29.64
C ILE A 28 -15.91 9.81 -30.20
N SER A 29 -15.15 8.73 -30.34
CA SER A 29 -15.65 7.51 -31.00
C SER A 29 -16.84 6.85 -30.27
N ALA A 30 -17.05 7.11 -28.98
CA ALA A 30 -18.20 6.65 -28.19
C ALA A 30 -18.48 7.58 -27.00
N SER A 31 -19.72 7.56 -26.51
CA SER A 31 -20.13 8.29 -25.29
C SER A 31 -19.89 7.52 -23.99
N SER A 32 -19.62 6.21 -24.08
CA SER A 32 -19.39 5.33 -22.94
C SER A 32 -18.29 4.31 -23.24
N TYR A 33 -17.39 4.10 -22.28
CA TYR A 33 -16.29 3.16 -22.35
C TYR A 33 -16.18 2.40 -21.02
N LYS A 34 -15.62 1.18 -21.00
CA LYS A 34 -15.29 0.53 -19.72
C LYS A 34 -13.96 1.07 -19.21
N ALA A 35 -13.80 1.12 -17.89
CA ALA A 35 -12.51 1.51 -17.28
C ALA A 35 -11.36 0.64 -17.81
N GLY A 36 -10.34 1.27 -18.42
CA GLY A 36 -9.22 0.57 -19.05
C GLY A 36 -9.33 0.40 -20.57
N ASP A 37 -10.45 0.78 -21.19
CA ASP A 37 -10.61 0.78 -22.64
C ASP A 37 -9.82 1.93 -23.29
N VAL A 38 -9.60 1.79 -24.60
CA VAL A 38 -8.96 2.81 -25.43
C VAL A 38 -10.02 3.82 -25.85
N VAL A 39 -9.80 5.08 -25.48
CA VAL A 39 -10.59 6.22 -25.93
C VAL A 39 -9.91 6.79 -27.16
N GLU A 40 -10.69 7.01 -28.22
CA GLU A 40 -10.21 7.51 -29.50
C GLU A 40 -10.94 8.83 -29.82
N ILE A 41 -10.15 9.82 -30.23
CA ILE A 41 -10.59 11.18 -30.52
C ILE A 41 -10.07 11.54 -31.91
N LYS A 42 -10.99 11.95 -32.79
CA LYS A 42 -10.71 12.31 -34.17
C LYS A 42 -11.21 13.70 -34.46
N GLY A 43 -10.53 14.39 -35.37
CA GLY A 43 -10.94 15.73 -35.72
C GLY A 43 -9.98 16.44 -36.64
N LYS A 44 -10.21 17.74 -36.78
CA LYS A 44 -9.41 18.63 -37.59
C LYS A 44 -9.10 19.89 -36.80
N ILE A 45 -7.82 20.25 -36.73
CA ILE A 45 -7.34 21.52 -36.19
C ILE A 45 -6.87 22.43 -37.33
N ALA A 46 -6.60 23.70 -37.02
CA ALA A 46 -6.05 24.61 -38.03
C ALA A 46 -4.66 24.11 -38.50
N PRO A 47 -4.37 24.10 -39.82
CA PRO A 47 -3.09 23.68 -40.35
C PRO A 47 -1.90 24.37 -39.67
N GLY A 48 -0.82 23.62 -39.45
CA GLY A 48 0.40 24.11 -38.80
C GLY A 48 0.33 24.26 -37.27
N GLN A 49 -0.83 24.10 -36.63
CA GLN A 49 -0.93 24.14 -35.17
C GLN A 49 -0.47 22.84 -34.50
N ASP A 50 0.02 22.96 -33.27
CA ASP A 50 0.20 21.80 -32.40
C ASP A 50 -1.15 21.33 -31.83
N LEU A 51 -1.23 20.04 -31.54
CA LEU A 51 -2.40 19.39 -30.99
C LEU A 51 -2.34 19.39 -29.46
N TYR A 52 -3.41 19.87 -28.84
CA TYR A 52 -3.62 19.81 -27.40
C TYR A 52 -5.01 19.24 -27.12
N ILE A 53 -5.05 18.07 -26.48
CA ILE A 53 -6.28 17.45 -26.04
C ILE A 53 -6.26 17.37 -24.51
N ALA A 54 -7.05 18.21 -23.85
CA ALA A 54 -7.22 18.15 -22.40
C ALA A 54 -8.46 17.30 -22.08
N ILE A 55 -8.27 16.28 -21.25
CA ILE A 55 -9.30 15.35 -20.80
C ILE A 55 -9.35 15.45 -19.28
N ALA A 56 -10.49 15.89 -18.76
CA ALA A 56 -10.62 16.19 -17.34
C ALA A 56 -11.86 15.56 -16.75
N GLN A 57 -11.72 14.92 -15.60
CA GLN A 57 -12.85 14.47 -14.80
C GLN A 57 -13.75 15.66 -14.41
N GLN A 58 -15.07 15.50 -14.57
CA GLN A 58 -16.05 16.55 -14.25
C GLN A 58 -16.12 16.86 -12.75
N GLU A 59 -16.08 15.82 -11.92
CA GLU A 59 -16.06 15.97 -10.47
C GLU A 59 -14.67 16.42 -10.01
N MET A 60 -14.56 17.66 -9.57
CA MET A 60 -13.31 18.23 -9.06
C MET A 60 -13.12 17.94 -7.58
N PHE A 61 -11.86 17.82 -7.16
CA PHE A 61 -11.47 17.61 -5.78
C PHE A 61 -10.75 18.82 -5.21
N SER A 62 -11.08 19.18 -3.97
CA SER A 62 -10.38 20.15 -3.14
C SER A 62 -9.74 19.48 -1.92
N PRO A 63 -8.67 20.05 -1.36
CA PRO A 63 -8.12 19.59 -0.08
C PRO A 63 -9.15 19.47 1.05
N ASN A 64 -10.19 20.31 1.05
CA ASN A 64 -11.28 20.28 2.04
C ASN A 64 -12.20 19.06 1.92
N ASP A 65 -12.26 18.40 0.76
CA ASP A 65 -13.04 17.16 0.57
C ASP A 65 -12.37 15.93 1.25
N THR A 66 -11.26 16.16 1.95
CA THR A 66 -10.48 15.12 2.62
C THR A 66 -10.98 14.83 4.03
N ASN A 67 -11.35 13.57 4.27
CA ASN A 67 -11.86 13.13 5.58
C ASN A 67 -10.77 12.59 6.53
N GLY A 68 -9.52 12.46 6.08
CA GLY A 68 -8.43 11.86 6.86
C GLY A 68 -7.75 12.84 7.82
N VAL A 69 -7.63 12.49 9.11
CA VAL A 69 -7.05 13.38 10.14
C VAL A 69 -5.59 13.76 9.86
N HIS A 70 -4.76 12.80 9.43
CA HIS A 70 -3.36 13.07 9.07
C HIS A 70 -3.25 13.85 7.76
N GLU A 71 -4.14 13.53 6.83
CA GLU A 71 -4.24 14.11 5.52
C GLU A 71 -4.62 15.60 5.57
N ILE A 72 -5.63 15.97 6.36
CA ILE A 72 -6.01 17.37 6.64
C ILE A 72 -4.83 18.16 7.20
N LYS A 73 -4.11 17.61 8.19
CA LYS A 73 -2.93 18.28 8.77
C LYS A 73 -1.82 18.47 7.75
N ARG A 74 -1.61 17.48 6.89
CA ARG A 74 -0.59 17.53 5.84
C ARG A 74 -0.95 18.56 4.78
N PHE A 75 -2.19 18.58 4.29
CA PHE A 75 -2.65 19.57 3.33
C PHE A 75 -2.50 21.00 3.85
N LYS A 76 -2.80 21.26 5.13
CA LYS A 76 -2.58 22.58 5.75
C LYS A 76 -1.11 23.04 5.71
N SER A 77 -0.15 22.11 5.79
CA SER A 77 1.28 22.43 5.69
C SER A 77 1.74 22.54 4.24
N ASP A 78 1.29 21.62 3.40
CA ASP A 78 1.75 21.47 2.03
C ASP A 78 1.13 22.53 1.09
N SER A 79 -0.10 22.99 1.38
CA SER A 79 -0.77 24.08 0.65
C SER A 79 0.02 25.39 0.75
N LYS A 80 0.46 25.76 1.95
CA LYS A 80 1.32 26.93 2.20
C LYS A 80 2.67 26.86 1.49
N LYS A 81 3.28 25.67 1.44
CA LYS A 81 4.59 25.46 0.79
C LYS A 81 4.49 25.45 -0.73
N SER A 82 3.37 24.97 -1.26
CA SER A 82 3.21 24.72 -2.69
C SER A 82 2.43 25.81 -3.42
N GLY A 83 1.80 26.74 -2.69
CA GLY A 83 1.12 27.91 -3.25
C GLY A 83 -0.28 27.63 -3.79
N PHE A 84 -1.08 26.85 -3.06
CA PHE A 84 -2.51 26.63 -3.37
C PHE A 84 -3.38 26.80 -2.10
N SER A 85 -4.66 27.14 -2.26
CA SER A 85 -5.61 27.28 -1.15
C SER A 85 -6.31 25.95 -0.86
N LEU A 86 -6.95 25.82 0.31
CA LEU A 86 -7.69 24.59 0.66
C LEU A 86 -9.00 24.44 -0.14
N ASP A 87 -9.44 25.52 -0.79
CA ASP A 87 -10.63 25.56 -1.64
C ASP A 87 -10.30 25.38 -3.12
N THR A 88 -8.99 25.38 -3.49
CA THR A 88 -8.57 25.14 -4.86
C THR A 88 -9.05 23.76 -5.32
N LYS A 89 -9.78 23.74 -6.44
CA LYS A 89 -10.34 22.53 -7.05
C LYS A 89 -9.60 22.15 -8.32
N ILE A 90 -9.21 20.88 -8.43
CA ILE A 90 -8.65 20.29 -9.64
C ILE A 90 -9.35 18.98 -9.99
N PRO A 91 -9.44 18.61 -11.29
CA PRO A 91 -9.86 17.28 -11.68
C PRO A 91 -8.88 16.22 -11.13
N PRO A 92 -9.37 15.19 -10.40
CA PRO A 92 -8.55 14.08 -9.94
C PRO A 92 -7.88 13.36 -11.11
N LEU A 93 -8.61 13.01 -12.15
CA LEU A 93 -8.05 12.41 -13.36
C LEU A 93 -7.96 13.48 -14.45
N TYR A 94 -6.74 13.82 -14.83
CA TYR A 94 -6.42 14.84 -15.83
C TYR A 94 -5.34 14.33 -16.79
N TYR A 95 -5.64 14.38 -18.09
CA TYR A 95 -4.74 13.98 -19.16
C TYR A 95 -4.64 15.10 -20.20
N LEU A 96 -3.42 15.49 -20.55
CA LEU A 96 -3.10 16.42 -21.60
C LEU A 96 -2.30 15.70 -22.67
N ILE A 97 -2.97 15.30 -23.75
CA ILE A 97 -2.35 14.60 -24.87
C ILE A 97 -1.86 15.63 -25.87
N THR A 98 -0.57 15.61 -26.18
CA THR A 98 0.05 16.61 -27.07
C THR A 98 1.27 16.07 -27.83
N ASN A 99 1.51 16.63 -29.02
CA ASN A 99 2.75 16.43 -29.78
C ASN A 99 3.89 17.35 -29.34
N ALA A 100 3.65 18.28 -28.39
CA ALA A 100 4.64 19.24 -27.90
C ALA A 100 4.73 19.25 -26.35
N PRO A 101 5.11 18.12 -25.72
CA PRO A 101 5.14 18.00 -24.26
C PRO A 101 6.12 18.97 -23.60
N ASP A 102 7.23 19.31 -24.25
CA ASP A 102 8.29 20.17 -23.70
C ASP A 102 7.82 21.60 -23.35
N LYS A 103 6.66 22.01 -23.87
CA LYS A 103 6.02 23.31 -23.53
C LYS A 103 5.48 23.37 -22.10
N PHE A 104 5.26 22.22 -21.46
CA PHE A 104 4.64 22.12 -20.13
C PHE A 104 5.63 21.74 -19.03
N GLY A 105 6.83 21.30 -19.39
CA GLY A 105 7.74 20.71 -18.43
C GLY A 105 8.96 20.05 -19.06
N LYS A 106 9.71 19.33 -18.24
CA LYS A 106 10.94 18.65 -18.65
C LYS A 106 11.06 17.26 -18.04
N VAL A 107 11.79 16.39 -18.73
CA VAL A 107 12.13 15.06 -18.25
C VAL A 107 13.42 15.12 -17.41
N ASP A 108 13.38 14.67 -16.16
CA ASP A 108 14.55 14.67 -15.25
C ASP A 108 14.62 13.39 -14.40
N LYS A 109 15.81 13.07 -13.86
CA LYS A 109 16.05 11.86 -13.05
C LYS A 109 15.78 12.13 -11.58
N LYS A 110 15.01 11.26 -10.94
CA LYS A 110 14.75 11.25 -9.50
C LYS A 110 15.43 10.08 -8.80
N LYS A 111 16.26 10.37 -7.79
CA LYS A 111 16.90 9.36 -6.95
C LYS A 111 16.07 9.02 -5.70
N PHE A 112 16.09 7.76 -5.26
CA PHE A 112 15.31 7.26 -4.11
C PHE A 112 15.91 6.02 -3.45
N GLY A 113 15.37 5.68 -2.26
CA GLY A 113 15.74 4.48 -1.51
C GLY A 113 17.05 4.64 -0.74
N GLY A 114 17.31 3.69 0.16
CA GLY A 114 18.53 3.65 0.98
C GLY A 114 18.40 4.28 2.38
N PRO A 115 19.29 3.88 3.31
CA PRO A 115 19.31 4.35 4.71
C PRO A 115 19.59 5.84 4.80
N SER A 116 18.70 6.58 5.47
CA SER A 116 18.77 8.04 5.48
C SER A 116 19.79 8.62 6.44
N VAL A 117 20.25 7.81 7.38
CA VAL A 117 21.36 8.10 8.31
C VAL A 117 22.72 7.99 7.61
N LEU A 118 22.84 7.16 6.57
CA LEU A 118 24.09 6.95 5.84
C LEU A 118 24.16 7.75 4.53
N LEU A 119 23.01 8.00 3.90
CA LEU A 119 22.91 8.71 2.62
C LEU A 119 22.27 10.08 2.82
N LYS A 120 22.98 11.15 2.40
CA LYS A 120 22.45 12.53 2.46
C LYS A 120 21.19 12.68 1.60
N LYS A 121 20.35 13.67 1.91
CA LYS A 121 19.10 13.97 1.19
C LYS A 121 19.39 14.13 -0.32
N GLY A 122 18.84 13.25 -1.15
CA GLY A 122 19.05 13.24 -2.61
C GLY A 122 20.01 12.16 -3.14
N GLN A 123 20.73 11.45 -2.27
CA GLN A 123 21.62 10.34 -2.64
C GLN A 123 20.92 8.98 -2.49
N GLY A 124 19.78 8.82 -3.15
CA GLY A 124 19.10 7.52 -3.17
C GLY A 124 19.90 6.48 -3.97
N LEU A 125 19.83 5.21 -3.55
CA LEU A 125 20.49 4.08 -4.22
C LEU A 125 19.94 3.81 -5.64
N TYR A 126 18.69 4.21 -5.90
CA TYR A 126 17.98 3.94 -7.13
C TYR A 126 17.63 5.24 -7.86
N SER A 127 17.50 5.19 -9.20
CA SER A 127 17.06 6.33 -10.02
C SER A 127 15.93 5.96 -10.97
N THR A 128 14.94 6.83 -11.13
CA THR A 128 13.92 6.76 -12.19
C THR A 128 13.83 8.07 -12.95
N THR A 129 13.17 8.06 -14.10
CA THR A 129 12.90 9.25 -14.91
C THR A 129 11.49 9.77 -14.60
N MET A 130 11.30 11.08 -14.50
CA MET A 130 9.99 11.74 -14.28
C MET A 130 9.82 12.95 -15.20
N PHE A 131 8.57 13.23 -15.58
CA PHE A 131 8.20 14.49 -16.20
C PHE A 131 7.83 15.52 -15.12
N TYR A 132 8.59 16.59 -15.03
CA TYR A 132 8.40 17.70 -14.09
C TYR A 132 7.69 18.85 -14.77
N LEU A 133 6.59 19.32 -14.17
CA LEU A 133 5.88 20.47 -14.72
C LEU A 133 6.66 21.75 -14.43
N ASN A 134 6.46 22.75 -15.30
CA ASN A 134 7.02 24.07 -15.07
C ASN A 134 6.56 24.66 -13.73
N LYS A 135 7.48 25.33 -13.03
CA LYS A 135 7.24 25.78 -11.65
C LYS A 135 6.13 26.81 -11.57
N LYS A 136 6.07 27.73 -12.52
CA LYS A 136 5.00 28.72 -12.64
C LYS A 136 4.21 28.46 -13.92
N LEU A 137 2.92 28.75 -13.88
CA LEU A 137 2.07 28.70 -15.07
C LEU A 137 2.51 29.74 -16.12
N SER A 138 3.14 30.83 -15.69
CA SER A 138 3.76 31.83 -16.57
C SER A 138 4.87 31.28 -17.45
N ASP A 139 5.53 30.20 -17.01
CA ASP A 139 6.66 29.59 -17.73
C ASP A 139 6.17 28.59 -18.79
N VAL A 140 4.87 28.25 -18.79
CA VAL A 140 4.23 27.50 -19.88
C VAL A 140 4.02 28.45 -21.06
N ASP A 141 4.30 27.96 -22.26
CA ASP A 141 4.11 28.70 -23.52
C ASP A 141 2.72 29.37 -23.59
N ALA A 142 2.67 30.61 -24.12
CA ALA A 142 1.47 31.44 -24.08
C ALA A 142 0.27 30.80 -24.79
N THR A 143 0.52 30.12 -25.92
CA THR A 143 -0.52 29.39 -26.66
C THR A 143 -0.93 28.15 -25.89
N ALA A 144 0.04 27.39 -25.36
CA ALA A 144 -0.21 26.18 -24.60
C ALA A 144 -1.00 26.41 -23.30
N ARG A 145 -0.83 27.56 -22.65
CA ARG A 145 -1.53 27.94 -21.41
C ARG A 145 -3.05 27.99 -21.58
N GLY A 146 -3.53 28.46 -22.73
CA GLY A 146 -4.96 28.51 -23.06
C GLY A 146 -5.58 27.12 -23.31
N MET A 147 -4.75 26.09 -23.52
CA MET A 147 -5.19 24.76 -23.93
C MET A 147 -5.34 23.78 -22.76
N LEU A 148 -5.18 24.24 -21.52
CA LEU A 148 -5.21 23.39 -20.32
C LEU A 148 -6.62 22.98 -19.87
N GLY A 149 -7.68 23.47 -20.53
CA GLY A 149 -9.07 23.15 -20.23
C GLY A 149 -9.53 23.77 -18.89
N PRO A 150 -9.86 22.97 -17.86
CA PRO A 150 -10.37 23.49 -16.58
C PRO A 150 -9.30 24.12 -15.68
N ILE A 151 -8.01 23.94 -15.98
CA ILE A 151 -6.91 24.52 -15.21
C ILE A 151 -6.61 25.91 -15.76
N LYS A 152 -7.03 26.96 -15.04
CA LYS A 152 -6.94 28.35 -15.49
C LYS A 152 -6.16 29.27 -14.55
N SER A 153 -6.06 28.92 -13.27
CA SER A 153 -5.38 29.75 -12.27
C SER A 153 -4.02 29.20 -11.85
N ASP A 154 -3.16 30.08 -11.35
CA ASP A 154 -1.87 29.71 -10.75
C ASP A 154 -2.04 28.75 -9.57
N GLU A 155 -3.09 28.92 -8.77
CA GLU A 155 -3.40 28.00 -7.66
C GLU A 155 -3.74 26.60 -8.17
N GLN A 156 -4.56 26.48 -9.22
CA GLN A 156 -4.90 25.19 -9.82
C GLN A 156 -3.67 24.53 -10.45
N TRP A 157 -2.81 25.30 -11.11
CA TRP A 157 -1.54 24.79 -11.63
C TRP A 157 -0.62 24.30 -10.52
N ASN A 158 -0.48 25.07 -9.44
CA ASN A 158 0.31 24.70 -8.27
C ASN A 158 -0.24 23.46 -7.58
N PHE A 159 -1.57 23.33 -7.49
CA PHE A 159 -2.20 22.15 -6.92
C PHE A 159 -2.04 20.94 -7.84
N LEU A 160 -2.21 21.08 -9.15
CA LEU A 160 -1.94 20.02 -10.13
C LEU A 160 -0.47 19.59 -10.06
N ARG A 161 0.48 20.53 -10.00
CA ARG A 161 1.90 20.25 -9.83
C ARG A 161 2.19 19.56 -8.50
N TYR A 162 1.58 19.99 -7.40
CA TYR A 162 1.73 19.30 -6.11
C TYR A 162 1.16 17.88 -6.17
N ALA A 163 -0.03 17.73 -6.75
CA ALA A 163 -0.70 16.46 -6.90
C ALA A 163 0.14 15.55 -7.80
N ASN A 164 0.76 16.07 -8.85
CA ASN A 164 1.68 15.36 -9.73
C ASN A 164 3.02 15.08 -9.06
N GLU A 165 3.71 16.02 -8.42
CA GLU A 165 5.12 15.88 -8.03
C GLU A 165 5.37 15.47 -6.56
N SER A 166 4.33 15.42 -5.73
CA SER A 166 4.49 15.10 -4.31
C SER A 166 4.36 13.60 -4.01
N SER A 167 4.97 13.16 -2.90
CA SER A 167 4.78 11.80 -2.34
C SER A 167 3.44 11.62 -1.61
N TYR A 168 2.69 12.71 -1.46
CA TYR A 168 1.31 12.63 -1.04
C TYR A 168 0.52 12.03 -2.20
N GLY A 169 -0.34 11.05 -1.93
CA GLY A 169 -1.07 10.40 -3.00
C GLY A 169 -0.30 9.33 -3.79
N ILE A 170 0.75 8.75 -3.20
CA ILE A 170 1.43 7.53 -3.69
C ILE A 170 0.44 6.41 -4.03
N ASN A 171 -0.76 6.43 -3.44
CA ASN A 171 -1.85 5.56 -3.81
C ASN A 171 -3.19 6.32 -3.88
N THR A 172 -3.21 7.65 -4.13
CA THR A 172 -4.45 8.44 -4.22
C THR A 172 -4.39 9.85 -4.78
N ILE A 173 -5.54 10.31 -5.29
CA ILE A 173 -5.91 11.66 -5.77
C ILE A 173 -5.71 11.89 -7.27
N THR A 174 -4.58 11.61 -7.90
CA THR A 174 -4.43 12.00 -9.33
C THR A 174 -3.60 11.07 -10.22
N LYS A 175 -3.13 9.94 -9.71
CA LYS A 175 -2.06 9.16 -10.38
C LYS A 175 -2.52 7.82 -10.91
N GLU A 176 -2.43 7.65 -12.23
CA GLU A 176 -2.24 6.33 -12.84
C GLU A 176 -0.91 5.76 -12.35
N GLY A 177 -0.92 5.13 -11.16
CA GLY A 177 0.28 4.66 -10.46
C GLY A 177 1.02 3.58 -11.22
N SER A 178 1.86 3.97 -12.17
CA SER A 178 2.88 3.11 -12.75
C SER A 178 4.06 3.07 -11.79
N LYS A 179 4.25 1.95 -11.08
CA LYS A 179 5.40 1.77 -10.19
C LYS A 179 6.59 1.24 -10.98
N LYS A 180 7.79 1.77 -10.73
CA LYS A 180 9.06 1.13 -11.11
C LYS A 180 9.84 0.94 -9.82
N GLY A 181 9.90 -0.31 -9.34
CA GLY A 181 10.35 -0.63 -7.99
C GLY A 181 9.46 0.03 -6.92
N LYS A 182 10.08 0.75 -5.96
CA LYS A 182 9.39 1.47 -4.86
C LYS A 182 8.98 2.91 -5.19
N ILE A 183 9.28 3.43 -6.38
CA ILE A 183 8.74 4.72 -6.80
C ILE A 183 7.42 4.51 -7.52
N ASP A 184 6.39 5.11 -6.96
CA ASP A 184 5.21 5.55 -7.71
C ASP A 184 5.64 6.66 -8.66
N ILE A 185 5.63 6.33 -9.95
CA ILE A 185 5.86 7.36 -10.94
C ILE A 185 4.61 8.20 -10.99
N PHE A 186 4.86 9.51 -11.07
CA PHE A 186 3.82 10.50 -11.22
C PHE A 186 2.95 10.34 -12.44
N SER A 187 1.74 10.87 -12.23
CA SER A 187 0.56 10.85 -13.07
C SER A 187 0.92 11.09 -14.51
N ARG A 188 0.29 10.30 -15.36
CA ARG A 188 0.24 10.45 -16.79
C ARG A 188 -0.53 11.73 -17.17
N SER A 189 -0.08 12.90 -16.69
CA SER A 189 -0.79 14.17 -16.83
C SER A 189 -0.49 14.85 -18.16
N VAL A 190 0.76 14.84 -18.62
CA VAL A 190 1.13 15.31 -19.96
C VAL A 190 1.69 14.10 -20.70
N ILE A 191 1.11 13.77 -21.84
CA ILE A 191 1.34 12.52 -22.56
C ILE A 191 1.56 12.81 -24.02
N THR A 192 2.52 12.11 -24.61
CA THR A 192 2.79 12.18 -26.04
C THR A 192 2.68 10.79 -26.69
N ASP A 193 3.19 10.65 -27.90
CA ASP A 193 3.17 9.38 -28.63
C ASP A 193 4.10 8.34 -27.97
N LYS A 194 3.67 7.07 -28.00
CA LYS A 194 4.42 5.92 -27.47
C LYS A 194 5.85 5.79 -28.05
N SER A 195 6.11 6.34 -29.23
CA SER A 195 7.45 6.39 -29.86
C SER A 195 8.51 7.11 -29.02
N SER A 196 8.11 7.92 -28.03
CA SER A 196 9.04 8.57 -27.09
C SER A 196 9.89 7.58 -26.26
N GLY A 197 9.45 6.32 -26.16
CA GLY A 197 10.07 5.29 -25.31
C GLY A 197 9.81 5.48 -23.81
N ASN A 198 9.14 6.56 -23.40
CA ASN A 198 8.77 6.77 -22.01
C ASN A 198 7.59 5.89 -21.62
N TYR A 199 7.61 5.36 -20.40
CA TYR A 199 6.61 4.39 -19.97
C TYR A 199 5.24 5.01 -19.66
N TRP A 200 5.16 6.32 -19.37
CA TRP A 200 3.88 7.03 -19.20
C TRP A 200 3.19 7.29 -20.54
N ASP A 201 3.89 7.24 -21.67
CA ASP A 201 3.30 7.35 -23.02
C ASP A 201 2.77 6.00 -23.55
N LYS A 202 2.92 4.91 -22.78
CA LYS A 202 2.43 3.59 -23.18
C LYS A 202 0.91 3.59 -23.31
N GLY A 203 0.45 3.16 -24.48
CA GLY A 203 -0.98 3.09 -24.79
C GLY A 203 -1.57 4.43 -25.23
N THR A 204 -0.73 5.42 -25.55
CA THR A 204 -1.10 6.61 -26.33
C THR A 204 -0.58 6.49 -27.75
N SER A 205 -1.35 6.92 -28.74
CA SER A 205 -0.88 7.14 -30.10
C SER A 205 -1.43 8.44 -30.63
N ILE A 206 -0.57 9.24 -31.25
CA ILE A 206 -0.92 10.54 -31.86
C ILE A 206 -0.52 10.48 -33.33
N LYS A 207 -1.51 10.58 -34.21
CA LYS A 207 -1.31 10.82 -35.64
C LYS A 207 -1.84 12.21 -35.94
N LEU A 208 -0.95 13.13 -36.31
CA LEU A 208 -1.31 14.49 -36.72
C LEU A 208 -0.65 14.77 -38.07
N ASP A 209 -1.45 15.07 -39.07
CA ASP A 209 -0.98 15.65 -40.31
C ASP A 209 -0.95 17.17 -40.17
N LYS A 210 0.25 17.75 -40.08
CA LYS A 210 0.41 19.20 -39.91
C LYS A 210 0.00 20.02 -41.14
N ALA A 211 -0.01 19.41 -42.34
CA ALA A 211 -0.37 20.10 -43.58
C ALA A 211 -1.89 20.24 -43.71
N THR A 212 -2.63 19.19 -43.38
CA THR A 212 -4.10 19.18 -43.47
C THR A 212 -4.78 19.58 -42.16
N GLY A 213 -4.10 19.42 -41.02
CA GLY A 213 -4.65 19.60 -39.69
C GLY A 213 -5.48 18.41 -39.19
N GLU A 214 -5.56 17.32 -39.95
CA GLU A 214 -6.29 16.11 -39.54
C GLU A 214 -5.53 15.36 -38.46
N PHE A 215 -6.25 14.92 -37.42
CA PHE A 215 -5.64 14.16 -36.34
C PHE A 215 -6.48 12.97 -35.90
N THR A 216 -5.79 11.96 -35.41
CA THR A 216 -6.33 10.83 -34.66
C THR A 216 -5.46 10.62 -33.44
N ALA A 217 -6.04 10.82 -32.26
CA ALA A 217 -5.40 10.54 -30.99
C ALA A 217 -6.15 9.40 -30.30
N SER A 218 -5.41 8.43 -29.78
CA SER A 218 -5.98 7.38 -28.93
C SER A 218 -5.17 7.28 -27.65
N PHE A 219 -5.86 7.05 -26.53
CA PHE A 219 -5.21 6.77 -25.27
C PHE A 219 -5.98 5.72 -24.48
N LYS A 220 -5.26 4.84 -23.80
CA LYS A 220 -5.86 3.90 -22.85
C LYS A 220 -6.27 4.63 -21.58
N SER A 221 -7.54 4.56 -21.20
CA SER A 221 -8.03 5.12 -19.93
C SER A 221 -7.48 4.35 -18.71
N PHE A 222 -7.48 4.99 -17.54
CA PHE A 222 -7.03 4.32 -16.32
C PHE A 222 -7.95 3.14 -15.98
N ARG A 223 -7.36 1.93 -15.84
CA ARG A 223 -8.10 0.71 -15.52
C ARG A 223 -8.82 0.78 -14.17
N HIS A 224 -8.42 1.67 -13.26
CA HIS A 224 -8.98 1.76 -11.91
C HIS A 224 -9.69 3.09 -11.64
N THR A 225 -10.17 3.74 -12.70
CA THR A 225 -11.13 4.84 -12.56
C THR A 225 -12.40 4.34 -11.87
N PRO A 226 -12.99 5.09 -10.92
CA PRO A 226 -14.27 4.72 -10.32
C PRO A 226 -15.38 4.51 -11.34
N PRO A 227 -16.34 3.63 -11.04
CA PRO A 227 -17.49 3.42 -11.93
C PRO A 227 -18.29 4.72 -12.07
N ASN A 228 -18.82 4.94 -13.28
CA ASN A 228 -19.66 6.09 -13.64
C ASN A 228 -18.94 7.44 -13.56
N THR A 229 -17.61 7.45 -13.75
CA THR A 229 -16.83 8.68 -13.77
C THR A 229 -16.97 9.37 -15.13
N LYS A 230 -17.39 10.64 -15.13
CA LYS A 230 -17.56 11.45 -16.35
C LYS A 230 -16.34 12.30 -16.65
N PHE A 231 -16.01 12.42 -17.93
CA PHE A 231 -14.89 13.20 -18.44
C PHE A 231 -15.35 14.19 -19.50
N ASP A 232 -14.85 15.41 -19.41
CA ASP A 232 -14.94 16.40 -20.47
C ASP A 232 -13.70 16.33 -21.37
N VAL A 233 -13.91 16.43 -22.68
CA VAL A 233 -12.83 16.46 -23.67
C VAL A 233 -12.77 17.83 -24.34
N TYR A 234 -11.59 18.43 -24.29
CA TYR A 234 -11.27 19.72 -24.91
C TYR A 234 -10.20 19.51 -25.98
N VAL A 235 -10.42 20.01 -27.20
CA VAL A 235 -9.43 20.02 -28.28
C VAL A 235 -9.10 21.48 -28.59
N ASN A 236 -7.83 21.85 -28.43
CA ASN A 236 -7.35 23.23 -28.60
C ASN A 236 -8.28 24.27 -27.93
N SER A 237 -8.56 24.08 -26.64
CA SER A 237 -9.45 24.87 -25.75
C SER A 237 -10.97 24.71 -25.95
N ALA A 238 -11.43 24.23 -27.10
CA ALA A 238 -12.86 24.03 -27.36
C ALA A 238 -13.34 22.70 -26.77
N LYS A 239 -14.43 22.72 -25.99
CA LYS A 239 -15.08 21.50 -25.50
C LYS A 239 -15.80 20.81 -26.66
N ILE A 240 -15.42 19.57 -26.95
CA ILE A 240 -15.97 18.80 -28.09
C ILE A 240 -17.02 17.77 -27.67
N GLY A 241 -17.06 17.42 -26.38
CA GLY A 241 -18.01 16.45 -25.84
C GLY A 241 -17.57 15.93 -24.48
N ASP A 242 -18.31 14.94 -24.00
CA ASP A 242 -18.03 14.21 -22.77
C ASP A 242 -18.20 12.70 -23.00
N TYR A 243 -17.55 11.90 -22.15
CA TYR A 243 -17.74 10.46 -22.12
C TYR A 243 -17.78 9.96 -20.67
N THR A 244 -18.43 8.81 -20.47
CA THR A 244 -18.53 8.16 -19.16
C THR A 244 -17.71 6.87 -19.13
N LEU A 245 -16.94 6.66 -18.06
CA LEU A 245 -16.29 5.39 -17.79
C LEU A 245 -17.16 4.51 -16.90
N GLU A 246 -17.65 3.43 -17.49
CA GLU A 246 -18.48 2.42 -16.85
C GLU A 246 -17.65 1.38 -16.10
N LYS A 247 -18.34 0.65 -15.22
CA LYS A 247 -17.72 -0.40 -14.40
C LYS A 247 -17.07 -1.50 -15.24
N ASN A 248 -15.86 -1.92 -14.83
CA ASN A 248 -15.14 -3.05 -15.43
C ASN A 248 -14.81 -4.14 -14.39
N GLY A 249 -15.86 -4.80 -13.88
CA GLY A 249 -15.76 -5.87 -12.88
C GLY A 249 -16.18 -5.42 -11.47
N PHE A 250 -15.66 -6.11 -10.44
CA PHE A 250 -15.99 -5.82 -9.03
C PHE A 250 -15.20 -4.62 -8.51
N TRP A 251 -15.89 -3.56 -8.09
CA TRP A 251 -15.29 -2.33 -7.58
C TRP A 251 -15.12 -2.37 -6.06
N MET A 252 -13.90 -2.19 -5.57
CA MET A 252 -13.62 -2.00 -4.14
C MET A 252 -13.59 -0.50 -3.83
N SER A 253 -14.56 -0.02 -3.05
CA SER A 253 -14.72 1.41 -2.81
C SER A 253 -13.57 2.04 -2.02
N LYS A 254 -13.12 1.43 -0.91
CA LYS A 254 -11.97 1.99 -0.17
C LYS A 254 -10.63 1.50 -0.70
N GLY A 255 -10.58 0.32 -1.34
CA GLY A 255 -9.41 -0.14 -2.09
C GLY A 255 -9.18 0.58 -3.43
N TYR A 256 -10.16 1.41 -3.84
CA TYR A 256 -10.21 2.25 -5.04
C TYR A 256 -9.68 1.56 -6.30
N ARG A 257 -10.16 0.33 -6.51
CA ARG A 257 -9.66 -0.56 -7.55
C ARG A 257 -10.71 -1.59 -7.96
N TYR A 258 -10.73 -1.95 -9.24
CA TYR A 258 -11.38 -3.17 -9.69
C TYR A 258 -10.53 -4.39 -9.35
N MET A 259 -11.09 -5.31 -8.57
CA MET A 259 -10.43 -6.57 -8.23
C MET A 259 -11.41 -7.62 -7.74
N ASN A 260 -11.13 -8.89 -8.04
CA ASN A 260 -11.85 -10.00 -7.43
C ASN A 260 -11.40 -10.20 -5.96
N PRO A 261 -12.32 -10.14 -4.96
CA PRO A 261 -11.99 -10.33 -3.55
C PRO A 261 -11.33 -11.69 -3.22
N LEU A 262 -11.51 -12.71 -4.07
CA LEU A 262 -10.90 -14.04 -3.86
C LEU A 262 -9.36 -13.99 -3.75
N TRP A 263 -8.70 -13.08 -4.47
CA TRP A 263 -7.25 -12.90 -4.35
C TRP A 263 -6.82 -12.49 -2.94
N ILE A 264 -7.65 -11.71 -2.25
CA ILE A 264 -7.40 -11.31 -0.85
C ILE A 264 -7.62 -12.50 0.07
N VAL A 265 -8.66 -13.30 -0.15
CA VAL A 265 -8.92 -14.51 0.63
C VAL A 265 -7.76 -15.50 0.51
N ILE A 266 -7.30 -15.78 -0.71
CA ILE A 266 -6.15 -16.67 -0.97
C ILE A 266 -4.89 -16.12 -0.28
N GLY A 267 -4.61 -14.83 -0.44
CA GLY A 267 -3.49 -14.18 0.23
C GLY A 267 -3.57 -14.28 1.75
N ALA A 268 -4.76 -14.06 2.32
CA ALA A 268 -4.99 -14.16 3.76
C ALA A 268 -4.87 -15.60 4.27
N ILE A 269 -5.24 -16.61 3.47
CA ILE A 269 -5.00 -18.03 3.79
C ILE A 269 -3.49 -18.28 3.85
N LEU A 270 -2.76 -17.94 2.79
CA LEU A 270 -1.31 -18.18 2.72
C LEU A 270 -0.55 -17.47 3.84
N VAL A 271 -0.80 -16.17 4.02
CA VAL A 271 -0.16 -15.37 5.06
C VAL A 271 -0.63 -15.80 6.46
N GLY A 272 -1.90 -16.17 6.64
CA GLY A 272 -2.44 -16.66 7.90
C GLY A 272 -1.85 -18.02 8.30
N THR A 273 -1.68 -18.94 7.34
CA THR A 273 -0.98 -20.23 7.55
C THR A 273 0.45 -19.99 7.99
N TYR A 274 1.17 -19.14 7.26
CA TYR A 274 2.52 -18.74 7.62
C TYR A 274 2.58 -18.13 9.03
N PHE A 275 1.73 -17.15 9.30
CA PHE A 275 1.68 -16.42 10.56
C PHE A 275 1.36 -17.34 11.75
N SER A 276 0.46 -18.31 11.58
CA SER A 276 0.09 -19.24 12.65
C SER A 276 1.14 -20.32 12.91
N MET A 277 2.01 -20.63 11.93
CA MET A 277 3.14 -21.54 12.13
C MET A 277 4.32 -20.88 12.84
N ILE A 278 4.62 -19.63 12.48
CA ILE A 278 5.83 -18.92 12.91
C ILE A 278 5.55 -17.93 14.04
N GLY A 279 4.31 -17.46 14.17
CA GLY A 279 3.87 -16.51 15.18
C GLY A 279 4.40 -15.08 14.99
N ALA A 280 4.90 -14.74 13.79
CA ALA A 280 5.54 -13.45 13.50
C ALA A 280 5.13 -12.86 12.14
N ALA A 281 5.14 -11.52 12.07
CA ALA A 281 5.05 -10.71 10.85
C ALA A 281 3.75 -10.79 10.01
N GLY A 282 2.66 -11.38 10.50
CA GLY A 282 1.42 -11.56 9.73
C GLY A 282 0.87 -10.28 9.10
N GLY A 283 0.70 -9.21 9.88
CA GLY A 283 0.17 -7.93 9.37
C GLY A 283 1.09 -7.25 8.34
N MET A 284 2.41 -7.37 8.49
CA MET A 284 3.38 -6.82 7.52
C MET A 284 3.40 -7.59 6.23
N LEU A 285 3.33 -8.92 6.31
CA LEU A 285 3.29 -9.79 5.15
C LEU A 285 1.97 -9.63 4.41
N MET A 286 0.85 -9.43 5.12
CA MET A 286 -0.42 -9.11 4.48
C MET A 286 -0.36 -7.77 3.76
N ALA A 287 0.22 -6.75 4.39
CA ALA A 287 0.43 -5.45 3.75
C ALA A 287 1.36 -5.57 2.53
N ALA A 288 2.42 -6.40 2.60
CA ALA A 288 3.31 -6.65 1.47
C ALA A 288 2.58 -7.38 0.32
N PHE A 289 1.83 -8.43 0.64
CA PHE A 289 0.98 -9.14 -0.32
C PHE A 289 -0.01 -8.19 -1.00
N GLN A 290 -0.68 -7.35 -0.22
CA GLN A 290 -1.62 -6.38 -0.77
C GLN A 290 -0.95 -5.33 -1.66
N VAL A 291 0.28 -4.92 -1.36
CA VAL A 291 0.99 -3.99 -2.23
C VAL A 291 1.46 -4.67 -3.51
N LEU A 292 1.97 -5.90 -3.42
CA LEU A 292 2.55 -6.63 -4.56
C LEU A 292 1.49 -7.16 -5.52
N PHE A 293 0.52 -7.90 -5.00
CA PHE A 293 -0.44 -8.62 -5.83
C PHE A 293 -1.74 -7.84 -6.04
N VAL A 294 -2.19 -7.15 -5.01
CA VAL A 294 -3.46 -6.40 -5.04
C VAL A 294 -3.26 -4.95 -5.49
N SER A 295 -2.07 -4.38 -5.27
CA SER A 295 -1.70 -2.95 -5.41
C SER A 295 -2.85 -1.99 -5.10
N THR A 296 -3.44 -2.13 -3.92
CA THR A 296 -4.58 -1.31 -3.47
C THR A 296 -4.25 0.18 -3.46
N ALA A 297 -5.21 0.97 -3.97
CA ALA A 297 -5.23 2.42 -3.87
C ALA A 297 -6.14 2.86 -2.71
N GLY A 298 -6.02 4.10 -2.25
CA GLY A 298 -6.98 4.68 -1.31
C GLY A 298 -8.09 5.41 -2.07
N PRO A 299 -9.11 5.94 -1.40
CA PRO A 299 -10.04 6.91 -2.00
C PRO A 299 -9.42 8.31 -2.11
N VAL A 300 -9.89 9.10 -3.07
CA VAL A 300 -9.48 10.52 -3.24
C VAL A 300 -9.48 11.22 -1.87
N GLY A 301 -8.35 11.83 -1.52
CA GLY A 301 -8.13 12.50 -0.24
C GLY A 301 -7.39 11.66 0.82
N ILE A 302 -7.42 10.34 0.74
CA ILE A 302 -6.96 9.45 1.84
C ILE A 302 -5.79 8.58 1.40
N ASN A 303 -4.72 8.51 2.18
CA ASN A 303 -3.59 7.63 1.86
C ASN A 303 -4.00 6.14 1.98
N ALA A 304 -3.75 5.33 0.92
CA ALA A 304 -4.08 3.90 0.95
C ALA A 304 -3.49 3.14 2.13
N ALA A 305 -2.30 3.54 2.61
CA ALA A 305 -1.70 2.90 3.78
C ALA A 305 -2.63 3.00 5.00
N ASN A 306 -3.35 4.12 5.15
CA ASN A 306 -4.26 4.35 6.28
C ASN A 306 -5.60 3.61 6.10
N VAL A 307 -5.95 3.24 4.87
CA VAL A 307 -7.14 2.41 4.56
C VAL A 307 -6.85 0.92 4.78
N LEU A 308 -5.63 0.48 4.45
CA LEU A 308 -5.27 -0.94 4.47
C LEU A 308 -4.83 -1.44 5.84
N LYS A 309 -4.14 -0.60 6.62
CA LYS A 309 -3.65 -0.98 7.94
C LYS A 309 -4.76 -1.50 8.88
N PRO A 310 -5.93 -0.85 9.00
CA PRO A 310 -7.02 -1.36 9.82
C PRO A 310 -7.53 -2.73 9.36
N SER A 311 -7.68 -2.95 8.05
CA SER A 311 -8.12 -4.24 7.50
C SER A 311 -7.08 -5.35 7.70
N ASN A 312 -5.78 -5.05 7.64
CA ASN A 312 -4.71 -6.03 7.82
C ASN A 312 -4.58 -6.54 9.25
N ILE A 313 -5.03 -5.76 10.24
CA ILE A 313 -5.12 -6.20 11.64
C ILE A 313 -6.12 -7.35 11.79
N ALA A 314 -7.13 -7.43 10.93
CA ALA A 314 -8.06 -8.55 10.96
C ALA A 314 -7.33 -9.89 10.78
N LEU A 315 -6.28 -9.93 9.94
CA LEU A 315 -5.48 -11.14 9.79
C LEU A 315 -4.82 -11.54 11.11
N THR A 316 -4.18 -10.59 11.78
CA THR A 316 -3.44 -10.83 13.02
C THR A 316 -4.34 -11.06 14.23
N LEU A 317 -5.65 -10.80 14.11
CA LEU A 317 -6.65 -11.11 15.10
C LEU A 317 -7.30 -12.48 14.86
N PHE A 318 -7.76 -12.75 13.63
CA PHE A 318 -8.56 -13.94 13.33
C PHE A 318 -7.74 -15.17 12.96
N SER A 319 -6.52 -15.00 12.44
CA SER A 319 -5.64 -16.14 12.19
C SER A 319 -5.22 -16.86 13.48
N PRO A 320 -4.80 -16.15 14.55
CA PRO A 320 -4.64 -16.76 15.86
C PRO A 320 -5.87 -17.52 16.34
N LEU A 321 -7.07 -16.96 16.19
CA LEU A 321 -8.32 -17.61 16.63
C LEU A 321 -8.57 -18.93 15.89
N GLY A 322 -8.26 -18.99 14.59
CA GLY A 322 -8.34 -20.22 13.81
C GLY A 322 -7.32 -21.29 14.24
N ALA A 323 -6.13 -20.87 14.67
CA ALA A 323 -5.10 -21.75 15.22
C ALA A 323 -5.36 -22.16 16.68
N PHE A 324 -6.07 -21.31 17.42
CA PHE A 324 -6.17 -21.36 18.88
C PHE A 324 -6.80 -22.65 19.38
N TRP A 325 -7.91 -23.08 18.77
CA TRP A 325 -8.59 -24.31 19.15
C TRP A 325 -7.64 -25.52 19.17
N ARG A 326 -6.81 -25.63 18.13
CA ARG A 326 -5.88 -26.76 18.01
C ARG A 326 -4.73 -26.66 18.99
N TYR A 327 -4.11 -25.49 19.13
CA TYR A 327 -2.99 -25.31 20.06
C TYR A 327 -3.40 -25.39 21.53
N ALA A 328 -4.56 -24.82 21.90
CA ALA A 328 -5.02 -24.75 23.27
C ALA A 328 -5.76 -26.02 23.71
N MET A 329 -6.73 -26.51 22.93
CA MET A 329 -7.61 -27.61 23.34
C MET A 329 -7.14 -28.98 22.86
N VAL A 330 -6.75 -29.09 21.58
CA VAL A 330 -6.38 -30.39 20.99
C VAL A 330 -4.97 -30.82 21.43
N GLU A 331 -4.02 -29.90 21.42
CA GLU A 331 -2.61 -30.22 21.66
C GLU A 331 -2.08 -29.72 23.01
N LYS A 332 -2.86 -28.87 23.69
CA LYS A 332 -2.54 -28.34 25.03
C LYS A 332 -1.12 -27.77 25.12
N ARG A 333 -0.71 -26.98 24.13
CA ARG A 333 0.64 -26.40 23.98
C ARG A 333 0.74 -24.94 24.46
N VAL A 334 -0.28 -24.45 25.15
CA VAL A 334 -0.38 -23.06 25.59
C VAL A 334 -0.01 -22.95 27.07
N ALA A 335 1.07 -22.20 27.36
CA ALA A 335 1.39 -21.80 28.73
C ALA A 335 0.52 -20.59 29.13
N TRP A 336 -0.65 -20.86 29.69
CA TRP A 336 -1.67 -19.83 29.97
C TRP A 336 -1.21 -18.67 30.85
N PRO A 337 -0.52 -18.88 32.00
CA PRO A 337 -0.08 -17.77 32.83
C PRO A 337 0.83 -16.81 32.07
N VAL A 338 1.76 -17.35 31.29
CA VAL A 338 2.68 -16.57 30.47
C VAL A 338 1.95 -15.85 29.35
N GLY A 339 1.05 -16.53 28.64
CA GLY A 339 0.28 -15.94 27.54
C GLY A 339 -0.61 -14.78 28.00
N ILE A 340 -1.28 -14.94 29.15
CA ILE A 340 -2.15 -13.91 29.73
C ILE A 340 -1.31 -12.73 30.24
N SER A 341 -0.28 -12.98 31.05
CA SER A 341 0.61 -11.92 31.55
C SER A 341 1.23 -11.13 30.41
N PHE A 342 1.66 -11.81 29.34
CA PHE A 342 2.24 -11.15 28.19
C PHE A 342 1.22 -10.35 27.39
N GLY A 343 0.03 -10.92 27.15
CA GLY A 343 -1.08 -10.25 26.47
C GLY A 343 -1.55 -8.99 27.20
N LEU A 344 -1.70 -9.06 28.53
CA LEU A 344 -2.05 -7.91 29.37
C LEU A 344 -0.98 -6.82 29.32
N GLY A 345 0.29 -7.20 29.43
CA GLY A 345 1.42 -6.28 29.27
C GLY A 345 1.37 -5.54 27.93
N ILE A 346 1.14 -6.26 26.84
CA ILE A 346 1.00 -5.69 25.49
C ILE A 346 -0.21 -4.77 25.39
N PHE A 347 -1.35 -5.14 25.97
CA PHE A 347 -2.54 -4.32 25.97
C PHE A 347 -2.29 -2.98 26.67
N ILE A 348 -1.67 -3.01 27.86
CA ILE A 348 -1.29 -1.82 28.62
C ILE A 348 -0.27 -0.97 27.85
N GLY A 349 0.81 -1.59 27.36
CA GLY A 349 1.86 -0.91 26.62
C GLY A 349 1.37 -0.28 25.32
N SER A 350 0.51 -0.97 24.59
CA SER A 350 -0.04 -0.46 23.33
C SER A 350 -1.06 0.63 23.59
N ILE A 351 -2.14 0.39 24.33
CA ILE A 351 -3.25 1.36 24.44
C ILE A 351 -2.88 2.56 25.31
N TRP A 352 -2.25 2.32 26.46
CA TRP A 352 -2.07 3.36 27.47
C TRP A 352 -0.76 4.13 27.28
N LEU A 353 0.38 3.43 27.27
CA LEU A 353 1.70 4.07 27.22
C LEU A 353 2.13 4.46 25.80
N GLY A 354 1.75 3.68 24.79
CA GLY A 354 2.19 3.87 23.40
C GLY A 354 1.79 5.21 22.79
N LYS A 355 0.68 5.83 23.25
CA LYS A 355 0.24 7.17 22.81
C LYS A 355 1.28 8.24 23.15
N TYR A 356 1.86 8.18 24.34
CA TYR A 356 2.80 9.19 24.83
C TYR A 356 4.17 9.04 24.16
N VAL A 357 4.67 7.80 24.05
CA VAL A 357 5.98 7.51 23.44
C VAL A 357 5.98 7.85 21.95
N SER A 358 4.90 7.54 21.23
CA SER A 358 4.79 7.85 19.80
C SER A 358 4.74 9.35 19.49
N ALA A 359 4.38 10.19 20.47
CA ALA A 359 4.39 11.64 20.31
C ALA A 359 5.79 12.25 20.47
N LEU A 360 6.67 11.58 21.21
CA LEU A 360 8.02 12.06 21.55
C LEU A 360 9.09 11.62 20.54
N LEU A 361 8.88 10.50 19.83
CA LEU A 361 9.88 9.95 18.91
C LEU A 361 9.61 10.34 17.44
N PRO A 362 10.59 10.95 16.74
CA PRO A 362 10.47 11.17 15.31
C PRO A 362 10.40 9.82 14.58
N MET A 363 9.27 9.57 13.92
CA MET A 363 8.90 8.29 13.27
C MET A 363 10.02 7.68 12.40
N LYS A 364 10.84 8.52 11.76
CA LYS A 364 11.92 8.09 10.88
C LYS A 364 13.09 7.42 11.63
N ALA A 365 13.59 8.04 12.70
CA ALA A 365 14.68 7.48 13.50
C ALA A 365 14.24 6.20 14.21
N TYR A 366 12.97 6.17 14.64
CA TYR A 366 12.37 5.02 15.28
C TYR A 366 12.28 3.78 14.36
N GLN A 367 11.96 3.98 13.08
CA GLN A 367 11.99 2.91 12.06
C GLN A 367 13.38 2.28 11.89
N GLU A 368 14.43 3.10 11.90
CA GLU A 368 15.80 2.66 11.73
C GLU A 368 16.30 1.87 12.96
N TRP A 369 16.00 2.32 14.18
CA TRP A 369 16.34 1.59 15.41
C TRP A 369 15.61 0.24 15.53
N LEU A 370 14.33 0.18 15.16
CA LEU A 370 13.61 -1.10 15.13
C LEU A 370 14.28 -2.06 14.14
N ALA A 371 14.67 -1.56 12.97
CA ALA A 371 15.30 -2.40 11.96
C ALA A 371 16.60 -3.01 12.49
N ILE A 372 17.43 -2.23 13.20
CA ILE A 372 18.63 -2.73 13.89
C ILE A 372 18.26 -3.81 14.92
N LEU A 373 17.24 -3.58 15.75
CA LEU A 373 16.78 -4.56 16.74
C LEU A 373 16.33 -5.88 16.09
N VAL A 374 15.59 -5.80 14.99
CA VAL A 374 15.13 -6.97 14.22
C VAL A 374 16.31 -7.71 13.59
N LEU A 375 17.32 -6.99 13.09
CA LEU A 375 18.55 -7.60 12.58
C LEU A 375 19.29 -8.36 13.68
N ILE A 376 19.46 -7.74 14.86
CA ILE A 376 20.09 -8.37 16.03
C ILE A 376 19.33 -9.63 16.43
N MET A 377 17.99 -9.57 16.48
CA MET A 377 17.17 -10.74 16.78
C MET A 377 17.33 -11.83 15.71
N GLY A 378 17.34 -11.48 14.42
CA GLY A 378 17.56 -12.42 13.32
C GLY A 378 18.90 -13.13 13.42
N ILE A 379 19.98 -12.38 13.65
CA ILE A 379 21.33 -12.93 13.86
C ILE A 379 21.34 -13.82 15.10
N LYS A 380 20.75 -13.38 16.22
CA LYS A 380 20.70 -14.16 17.46
C LYS A 380 19.93 -15.48 17.26
N THR A 381 18.80 -15.46 16.55
CA THR A 381 18.06 -16.68 16.19
C THR A 381 18.91 -17.64 15.35
N LEU A 382 19.74 -17.13 14.43
CA LEU A 382 20.71 -17.96 13.69
C LEU A 382 21.81 -18.53 14.61
N MET A 383 22.35 -17.72 15.52
CA MET A 383 23.39 -18.15 16.47
C MET A 383 22.89 -19.28 17.39
N GLU A 384 21.61 -19.26 17.75
CA GLU A 384 20.98 -20.29 18.58
C GLU A 384 20.87 -21.66 17.91
N MET A 385 20.97 -21.69 16.58
CA MET A 385 20.99 -22.93 15.80
C MET A 385 22.39 -23.53 15.68
N THR A 386 23.43 -22.84 16.14
CA THR A 386 24.79 -23.39 16.09
C THR A 386 24.92 -24.58 17.05
N PRO A 387 25.74 -25.59 16.71
CA PRO A 387 25.95 -26.76 17.57
C PRO A 387 26.34 -26.38 19.00
N LYS A 388 27.25 -25.40 19.14
CA LYS A 388 27.70 -24.87 20.44
C LYS A 388 26.55 -24.30 21.28
N ALA A 389 25.59 -23.61 20.67
CA ALA A 389 24.44 -23.05 21.38
C ALA A 389 23.39 -24.14 21.72
N MET A 390 23.18 -25.11 20.83
CA MET A 390 22.30 -26.25 21.09
C MET A 390 22.83 -27.14 22.21
N ASP A 391 24.14 -27.34 22.31
CA ASP A 391 24.75 -28.12 23.39
C ASP A 391 24.59 -27.47 24.76
N LYS A 392 24.56 -26.12 24.81
CA LYS A 392 24.21 -25.38 26.02
C LYS A 392 22.73 -25.52 26.40
N ARG A 393 21.84 -25.74 25.43
CA ARG A 393 20.39 -25.87 25.62
C ARG A 393 19.94 -27.33 25.58
N LYS A 394 20.41 -28.11 26.57
CA LYS A 394 20.17 -29.56 26.67
C LYS A 394 18.68 -29.94 26.52
N ASN A 395 17.78 -29.21 27.18
CA ASN A 395 16.33 -29.46 27.15
C ASN A 395 15.74 -29.31 25.73
N ILE A 396 16.17 -28.28 24.98
CA ILE A 396 15.72 -28.09 23.59
C ILE A 396 16.29 -29.17 22.68
N LYS A 397 17.57 -29.52 22.86
CA LYS A 397 18.23 -30.58 22.08
C LYS A 397 17.54 -31.93 22.29
N ALA A 398 17.28 -32.30 23.55
CA ALA A 398 16.58 -33.53 23.91
C ALA A 398 15.15 -33.56 23.36
N MET A 399 14.41 -32.45 23.47
CA MET A 399 13.06 -32.35 22.90
C MET A 399 13.08 -32.50 21.37
N THR A 400 14.01 -31.82 20.69
CA THR A 400 14.15 -31.90 19.22
C THR A 400 14.43 -33.34 18.76
N GLN A 401 15.27 -34.07 19.49
CA GLN A 401 15.55 -35.48 19.20
C GLN A 401 14.30 -36.37 19.39
N LYS A 402 13.55 -36.17 20.48
CA LYS A 402 12.29 -36.89 20.73
C LYS A 402 11.24 -36.62 19.65
N PHE A 403 11.08 -35.35 19.26
CA PHE A 403 10.19 -34.95 18.18
C PHE A 403 10.59 -35.58 16.83
N ASN A 404 11.87 -35.54 16.46
CA ASN A 404 12.34 -36.11 15.20
C ASN A 404 12.12 -37.64 15.14
N LYS A 405 12.30 -38.34 16.27
CA LYS A 405 11.99 -39.77 16.38
C LYS A 405 10.50 -40.05 16.16
N GLU A 406 9.63 -39.26 16.79
CA GLU A 406 8.19 -39.37 16.61
C GLU A 406 7.77 -39.07 15.16
N VAL A 407 8.35 -38.07 14.51
CA VAL A 407 8.07 -37.79 13.09
C VAL A 407 8.48 -38.97 12.20
N ALA A 408 9.62 -39.59 12.47
CA ALA A 408 10.07 -40.77 11.74
C ALA A 408 9.14 -41.97 11.95
N ALA A 409 8.72 -42.23 13.20
CA ALA A 409 7.76 -43.29 13.53
C ALA A 409 6.40 -43.05 12.87
N ALA A 410 5.88 -41.83 12.97
CA ALA A 410 4.62 -41.44 12.34
C ALA A 410 4.65 -41.62 10.82
N LYS A 411 5.76 -41.28 10.17
CA LYS A 411 5.96 -41.50 8.74
C LYS A 411 5.98 -42.99 8.37
N ALA A 412 6.60 -43.83 9.20
CA ALA A 412 6.61 -45.28 8.99
C ALA A 412 5.22 -45.91 9.16
N GLU A 413 4.42 -45.40 10.10
CA GLU A 413 3.08 -45.89 10.41
C GLU A 413 1.97 -45.24 9.56
N GLY A 414 2.30 -44.33 8.64
CA GLY A 414 1.32 -43.62 7.81
C GLY A 414 0.39 -42.66 8.57
N ARG A 415 0.76 -42.28 9.81
CA ARG A 415 -0.01 -41.37 10.67
C ARG A 415 0.64 -39.99 10.76
N SER A 416 -0.11 -39.00 11.25
CA SER A 416 0.46 -37.71 11.59
C SER A 416 1.27 -37.75 12.89
N ALA A 417 2.39 -37.04 12.95
CA ALA A 417 3.19 -36.91 14.18
C ALA A 417 2.35 -36.35 15.34
N GLN A 418 2.40 -37.01 16.50
CA GLN A 418 1.78 -36.51 17.72
C GLN A 418 2.68 -35.44 18.34
N MET A 419 2.06 -34.40 18.91
CA MET A 419 2.82 -33.37 19.62
C MET A 419 2.72 -33.58 21.12
N GLY A 420 3.81 -33.30 21.82
CA GLY A 420 3.79 -33.19 23.28
C GLY A 420 2.84 -32.08 23.75
N SER A 421 2.32 -32.26 24.96
CA SER A 421 1.50 -31.29 25.69
C SER A 421 2.30 -30.61 26.79
N ILE A 422 1.80 -29.46 27.26
CA ILE A 422 2.32 -28.79 28.44
C ILE A 422 1.71 -29.42 29.69
N GLU A 423 2.58 -29.90 30.57
CA GLU A 423 2.22 -30.42 31.88
C GLU A 423 2.74 -29.45 32.96
N PRO A 424 1.87 -28.66 33.60
CA PRO A 424 2.30 -27.71 34.62
C PRO A 424 2.82 -28.45 35.85
N VAL A 425 4.02 -28.08 36.31
CA VAL A 425 4.66 -28.60 37.53
C VAL A 425 4.43 -27.63 38.69
N LYS A 426 4.61 -26.33 38.43
CA LYS A 426 4.44 -25.26 39.41
C LYS A 426 3.82 -24.03 38.76
N THR A 427 2.76 -23.52 39.36
CA THR A 427 2.03 -22.33 38.91
C THR A 427 2.26 -21.17 39.88
N GLY A 428 3.11 -20.22 39.52
CA GLY A 428 3.33 -18.97 40.25
C GLY A 428 3.37 -17.75 39.31
N LEU A 429 3.18 -16.56 39.87
CA LEU A 429 3.22 -15.29 39.11
C LEU A 429 4.64 -14.91 38.64
N THR A 430 5.67 -15.37 39.37
CA THR A 430 7.08 -15.10 39.08
C THR A 430 7.89 -16.35 38.73
N ASP A 431 7.37 -17.53 39.04
CA ASP A 431 8.01 -18.83 38.78
C ASP A 431 6.97 -19.81 38.25
N TYR A 432 6.94 -20.00 36.94
CA TYR A 432 6.11 -20.97 36.24
C TYR A 432 7.00 -22.07 35.66
N ARG A 433 6.75 -23.31 36.06
CA ARG A 433 7.50 -24.48 35.58
C ARG A 433 6.56 -25.48 34.95
N PHE A 434 6.95 -25.99 33.78
CA PHE A 434 6.16 -26.97 33.05
C PHE A 434 7.06 -27.96 32.32
N LYS A 435 6.55 -29.17 32.11
CA LYS A 435 7.18 -30.17 31.25
C LYS A 435 6.61 -30.10 29.84
N PHE A 436 7.48 -30.26 28.85
CA PHE A 436 7.12 -30.40 27.45
C PHE A 436 8.05 -31.45 26.84
N TRP A 437 7.50 -32.52 26.27
CA TRP A 437 8.27 -33.71 25.87
C TRP A 437 9.12 -34.33 26.99
N GLY A 438 8.64 -34.24 28.24
CA GLY A 438 9.34 -34.71 29.43
C GLY A 438 10.51 -33.84 29.89
N GLU A 439 10.82 -32.74 29.18
CA GLU A 439 11.84 -31.77 29.58
C GLU A 439 11.21 -30.61 30.34
N GLU A 440 11.81 -30.19 31.45
CA GLU A 440 11.30 -29.09 32.29
C GLU A 440 11.76 -27.72 31.74
N PHE A 441 10.84 -26.77 31.69
CA PHE A 441 11.07 -25.39 31.29
C PHE A 441 10.58 -24.44 32.38
N GLN A 442 11.38 -23.41 32.66
CA GLN A 442 11.06 -22.37 33.64
C GLN A 442 10.86 -21.02 32.94
N ILE A 443 9.79 -20.33 33.29
CA ILE A 443 9.46 -18.98 32.81
C ILE A 443 9.03 -18.12 33.99
N ASN A 444 9.34 -16.83 33.95
CA ASN A 444 8.78 -15.81 34.84
C ASN A 444 7.64 -15.05 34.12
N PRO A 445 6.35 -15.33 34.41
CA PRO A 445 5.22 -14.65 33.76
C PRO A 445 5.23 -13.12 33.94
N LEU A 446 5.63 -12.63 35.11
CA LEU A 446 5.71 -11.20 35.40
C LEU A 446 6.77 -10.48 34.56
N LEU A 447 7.94 -11.10 34.36
CA LEU A 447 8.97 -10.56 33.46
C LEU A 447 8.42 -10.42 32.03
N PHE A 448 7.64 -11.42 31.59
CA PHE A 448 6.97 -11.34 30.30
C PHE A 448 5.91 -10.23 30.27
N ALA A 449 5.17 -9.96 31.34
CA ALA A 449 4.28 -8.80 31.37
C ALA A 449 5.01 -7.49 31.11
N PHE A 450 6.15 -7.24 31.77
CA PHE A 450 6.97 -6.05 31.53
C PHE A 450 7.53 -5.99 30.11
N LEU A 451 8.02 -7.11 29.60
CA LEU A 451 8.48 -7.20 28.22
C LEU A 451 7.33 -6.94 27.22
N GLY A 452 6.12 -7.40 27.56
CA GLY A 452 4.89 -7.16 26.82
C GLY A 452 4.56 -5.68 26.75
N ILE A 453 4.74 -4.93 27.84
CA ILE A 453 4.57 -3.47 27.85
C ILE A 453 5.53 -2.81 26.85
N PHE A 454 6.82 -3.16 26.90
CA PHE A 454 7.82 -2.61 25.98
C PHE A 454 7.47 -2.92 24.51
N ILE A 455 7.16 -4.18 24.20
CA ILE A 455 6.79 -4.59 22.84
C ILE A 455 5.45 -3.97 22.42
N GLY A 456 4.51 -3.78 23.34
CA GLY A 456 3.22 -3.13 23.10
C GLY A 456 3.37 -1.66 22.72
N ILE A 457 4.25 -0.92 23.41
CA ILE A 457 4.63 0.45 23.05
C ILE A 457 5.20 0.45 21.64
N VAL A 458 6.14 -0.46 21.37
CA VAL A 458 6.81 -0.54 20.08
C VAL A 458 5.80 -0.82 18.95
N SER A 459 4.93 -1.79 19.19
CA SER A 459 3.85 -2.23 18.31
C SER A 459 2.92 -1.09 17.86
N ARG A 460 2.44 -0.28 18.82
CA ARG A 460 1.51 0.81 18.52
C ARG A 460 2.12 1.84 17.59
N SER A 461 3.38 2.20 17.81
CA SER A 461 4.06 3.19 16.98
C SER A 461 4.19 2.75 15.52
N PHE A 462 4.32 1.44 15.24
CA PHE A 462 4.36 0.91 13.88
C PHE A 462 2.97 0.62 13.29
N GLY A 463 1.96 0.38 14.14
CA GLY A 463 0.60 0.04 13.70
C GLY A 463 0.52 -1.30 12.97
N ILE A 464 1.48 -2.19 13.25
CA ILE A 464 1.74 -3.43 12.52
C ILE A 464 1.20 -4.68 13.27
N GLY A 465 0.80 -4.53 14.54
CA GLY A 465 0.51 -5.67 15.42
C GLY A 465 1.83 -6.32 15.86
N GLY A 466 2.17 -6.16 17.14
CA GLY A 466 3.51 -6.37 17.73
C GLY A 466 4.00 -7.80 17.76
N GLY A 467 3.28 -8.73 17.13
CA GLY A 467 3.54 -10.16 17.12
C GLY A 467 4.93 -10.55 16.66
N PHE A 468 5.52 -9.79 15.74
CA PHE A 468 6.77 -10.18 15.10
C PHE A 468 7.99 -10.19 16.03
N LEU A 469 7.98 -9.42 17.12
CA LEU A 469 9.04 -9.45 18.14
C LEU A 469 8.78 -10.48 19.24
N LEU A 470 7.55 -10.98 19.36
CA LEU A 470 7.14 -11.85 20.46
C LEU A 470 7.89 -13.18 20.40
N VAL A 471 7.87 -13.87 19.27
CA VAL A 471 8.50 -15.20 19.14
C VAL A 471 10.02 -15.15 19.29
N PRO A 472 10.76 -14.22 18.64
CA PRO A 472 12.18 -14.05 18.89
C PRO A 472 12.48 -13.71 20.36
N ALA A 473 11.64 -12.91 21.01
CA ALA A 473 11.82 -12.60 22.42
C ALA A 473 11.69 -13.85 23.32
N MET A 474 10.67 -14.70 23.12
CA MET A 474 10.52 -15.91 23.95
C MET A 474 11.62 -16.96 23.68
N THR A 475 11.95 -17.16 22.41
CA THR A 475 12.99 -18.14 22.02
C THR A 475 14.38 -17.71 22.48
N THR A 476 14.67 -16.40 22.46
CA THR A 476 16.00 -15.90 22.77
C THR A 476 16.22 -15.45 24.22
N LEU A 477 15.17 -15.03 24.93
CA LEU A 477 15.25 -14.60 26.33
C LEU A 477 14.84 -15.70 27.30
N ALA A 478 13.78 -16.47 26.98
CA ALA A 478 13.30 -17.55 27.84
C ALA A 478 13.71 -18.96 27.37
N ALA A 479 14.52 -19.05 26.30
CA ALA A 479 15.00 -20.31 25.75
C ALA A 479 13.87 -21.34 25.53
N LEU A 480 12.70 -20.87 25.08
CA LEU A 480 11.57 -21.73 24.81
C LEU A 480 11.64 -22.35 23.43
N PRO A 481 11.15 -23.60 23.27
CA PRO A 481 11.01 -24.20 21.96
C PRO A 481 9.94 -23.45 21.14
N MET A 482 10.15 -23.36 19.83
CA MET A 482 9.23 -22.68 18.91
C MET A 482 7.79 -23.22 19.02
N TYR A 483 7.64 -24.53 19.24
CA TYR A 483 6.34 -25.19 19.38
C TYR A 483 5.50 -24.71 20.56
N VAL A 484 6.12 -24.09 21.55
CA VAL A 484 5.47 -23.49 22.73
C VAL A 484 5.44 -21.96 22.62
N ALA A 485 6.52 -21.36 22.12
CA ALA A 485 6.63 -19.91 21.93
C ALA A 485 5.57 -19.35 20.97
N VAL A 486 5.26 -20.06 19.89
CA VAL A 486 4.29 -19.60 18.87
C VAL A 486 2.85 -19.54 19.42
N PRO A 487 2.29 -20.58 20.06
CA PRO A 487 0.96 -20.47 20.68
C PRO A 487 0.85 -19.31 21.69
N ILE A 488 1.88 -19.11 22.52
CA ILE A 488 1.90 -18.02 23.51
C ILE A 488 1.94 -16.65 22.80
N SER A 489 2.72 -16.52 21.73
CA SER A 489 2.84 -15.26 20.99
C SER A 489 1.55 -14.88 20.25
N LEU A 490 0.80 -15.87 19.77
CA LEU A 490 -0.49 -15.64 19.11
C LEU A 490 -1.50 -15.00 20.07
N ILE A 491 -1.51 -15.40 21.35
CA ILE A 491 -2.34 -14.75 22.39
C ILE A 491 -1.94 -13.28 22.52
N GLY A 492 -0.64 -13.01 22.72
CA GLY A 492 -0.14 -11.64 22.81
C GLY A 492 -0.45 -10.80 21.57
N THR A 493 -0.43 -11.42 20.40
CA THR A 493 -0.76 -10.74 19.14
C THR A 493 -2.25 -10.42 19.01
N CYS A 494 -3.15 -11.26 19.53
CA CYS A 494 -4.58 -10.93 19.62
C CYS A 494 -4.80 -9.65 20.43
N PHE A 495 -4.22 -9.57 21.64
CA PHE A 495 -4.32 -8.38 22.48
C PHE A 495 -3.72 -7.15 21.79
N SER A 496 -2.56 -7.28 21.15
CA SER A 496 -1.96 -6.19 20.36
C SER A 496 -2.87 -5.74 19.21
N SER A 497 -3.54 -6.69 18.55
CA SER A 497 -4.39 -6.44 17.39
C SER A 497 -5.64 -5.68 17.80
N ILE A 498 -6.27 -6.07 18.91
CA ILE A 498 -7.41 -5.35 19.50
C ILE A 498 -7.00 -3.90 19.83
N GLY A 499 -5.90 -3.70 20.55
CA GLY A 499 -5.44 -2.35 20.91
C GLY A 499 -5.06 -1.48 19.71
N SER A 500 -4.51 -2.10 18.65
CA SER A 500 -4.21 -1.41 17.40
C SER A 500 -5.49 -1.03 16.65
N PHE A 501 -6.46 -1.95 16.58
CA PHE A 501 -7.76 -1.73 15.92
C PHE A 501 -8.54 -0.59 16.57
N ILE A 502 -8.66 -0.59 17.91
CA ILE A 502 -9.25 0.52 18.68
C ILE A 502 -8.51 1.82 18.37
N GLY A 503 -7.17 1.78 18.29
CA GLY A 503 -6.36 2.94 17.92
C GLY A 503 -6.72 3.52 16.55
N TYR A 504 -6.99 2.68 15.55
CA TYR A 504 -7.43 3.13 14.24
C TYR A 504 -8.87 3.68 14.24
N LEU A 505 -9.78 3.04 14.98
CA LEU A 505 -11.16 3.52 15.14
C LEU A 505 -11.20 4.92 15.76
N VAL A 506 -10.45 5.15 16.85
CA VAL A 506 -10.33 6.46 17.51
C VAL A 506 -9.69 7.51 16.58
N ALA A 507 -8.81 7.09 15.67
CA ALA A 507 -8.20 7.97 14.67
C ALA A 507 -9.10 8.24 13.44
N GLY A 508 -10.32 7.67 13.39
CA GLY A 508 -11.25 7.82 12.27
C GLY A 508 -10.95 6.92 11.07
N TYR A 509 -10.00 5.99 11.18
CA TYR A 509 -9.65 5.06 10.10
C TYR A 509 -10.45 3.77 10.22
N LEU A 510 -11.61 3.73 9.55
CA LEU A 510 -12.46 2.55 9.48
C LEU A 510 -11.94 1.55 8.42
N PRO A 511 -11.87 0.24 8.73
CA PRO A 511 -11.52 -0.77 7.73
C PRO A 511 -12.51 -0.77 6.57
N ASP A 512 -12.04 -1.17 5.39
CA ASP A 512 -12.94 -1.57 4.30
C ASP A 512 -13.61 -2.88 4.70
N MET A 513 -14.95 -2.91 4.69
CA MET A 513 -15.72 -4.08 5.12
C MET A 513 -15.47 -5.28 4.20
N THR A 514 -15.40 -5.06 2.89
CA THR A 514 -15.16 -6.13 1.92
C THR A 514 -13.75 -6.68 2.06
N LEU A 515 -12.73 -5.81 2.19
CA LEU A 515 -11.35 -6.25 2.47
C LEU A 515 -11.27 -6.96 3.82
N GLY A 516 -11.86 -6.37 4.85
CA GLY A 516 -11.86 -6.87 6.22
C GLY A 516 -12.46 -8.27 6.30
N ILE A 517 -13.67 -8.48 5.80
CA ILE A 517 -14.36 -9.78 5.79
C ILE A 517 -13.55 -10.82 5.00
N SER A 518 -13.01 -10.44 3.83
CA SER A 518 -12.17 -11.34 3.03
C SER A 518 -10.93 -11.81 3.80
N ILE A 519 -10.29 -10.91 4.54
CA ILE A 519 -9.12 -11.21 5.38
C ILE A 519 -9.52 -12.02 6.61
N ILE A 520 -10.69 -11.79 7.20
CA ILE A 520 -11.21 -12.58 8.33
C ILE A 520 -11.39 -14.03 7.93
N ILE A 521 -12.11 -14.27 6.83
CA ILE A 521 -12.38 -15.62 6.31
C ILE A 521 -11.07 -16.33 5.99
N GLY A 522 -10.22 -15.69 5.18
CA GLY A 522 -8.95 -16.28 4.78
C GLY A 522 -7.97 -16.44 5.95
N GLY A 523 -7.93 -15.49 6.87
CA GLY A 523 -7.07 -15.52 8.05
C GLY A 523 -7.43 -16.66 8.99
N PHE A 524 -8.72 -16.84 9.28
CA PHE A 524 -9.22 -17.92 10.13
C PHE A 524 -8.93 -19.30 9.53
N ALA A 525 -9.24 -19.51 8.24
CA ALA A 525 -8.90 -20.72 7.52
C ALA A 525 -7.38 -20.95 7.47
N GLY A 526 -6.62 -19.89 7.20
CA GLY A 526 -5.17 -19.90 7.23
C GLY A 526 -4.61 -20.34 8.58
N GLY A 527 -5.20 -19.89 9.69
CA GLY A 527 -4.79 -20.29 11.05
C GLY A 527 -5.07 -21.76 11.37
N MET A 528 -6.22 -22.27 10.91
CA MET A 528 -6.55 -23.70 11.02
C MET A 528 -5.56 -24.59 10.25
N LEU A 529 -5.13 -24.15 9.07
CA LEU A 529 -4.12 -24.85 8.28
C LEU A 529 -2.72 -24.70 8.90
N GLY A 530 -2.36 -23.50 9.36
CA GLY A 530 -1.06 -23.22 9.96
C GLY A 530 -0.80 -24.03 11.22
N SER A 531 -1.80 -24.15 12.11
CA SER A 531 -1.68 -24.98 13.30
C SER A 531 -1.48 -26.47 13.02
N ARG A 532 -2.01 -26.97 11.90
CA ARG A 532 -1.77 -28.34 11.43
C ARG A 532 -0.39 -28.49 10.79
N ALA A 533 -0.03 -27.55 9.92
CA ALA A 533 1.21 -27.56 9.16
C ALA A 533 2.45 -27.40 10.07
N GLN A 534 2.35 -26.72 11.21
CA GLN A 534 3.48 -26.53 12.12
C GLN A 534 4.15 -27.85 12.56
N LYS A 535 3.39 -28.95 12.69
CA LYS A 535 3.93 -30.27 13.06
C LYS A 535 4.76 -30.93 11.97
N MET A 536 4.64 -30.46 10.74
CA MET A 536 5.38 -31.00 9.59
C MET A 536 6.81 -30.46 9.55
N PHE A 537 7.12 -29.43 10.35
CA PHE A 537 8.41 -28.75 10.36
C PHE A 537 9.15 -28.99 11.66
N SER A 538 10.47 -29.22 11.55
CA SER A 538 11.36 -29.30 12.69
C SER A 538 11.54 -27.94 13.36
N GLU A 539 11.96 -27.94 14.63
CA GLU A 539 12.23 -26.69 15.36
C GLU A 539 13.29 -25.83 14.65
N MET A 540 14.29 -26.48 14.08
CA MET A 540 15.35 -25.81 13.31
C MET A 540 14.77 -25.14 12.07
N THR A 541 13.91 -25.82 11.31
CA THR A 541 13.26 -25.24 10.14
C THR A 541 12.42 -24.03 10.51
N LEU A 542 11.64 -24.10 11.61
CA LEU A 542 10.83 -22.97 12.09
C LEU A 542 11.71 -21.77 12.50
N LYS A 543 12.87 -22.00 13.12
CA LYS A 543 13.83 -20.93 13.47
C LYS A 543 14.50 -20.32 12.24
N VAL A 544 14.88 -21.11 11.24
CA VAL A 544 15.41 -20.60 9.96
C VAL A 544 14.39 -19.71 9.28
N VAL A 545 13.14 -20.17 9.17
CA VAL A 545 12.05 -19.41 8.54
C VAL A 545 11.75 -18.12 9.29
N LEU A 546 11.76 -18.15 10.63
CA LEU A 546 11.67 -16.95 11.46
C LEU A 546 12.82 -15.99 11.18
N ALA A 547 14.07 -16.47 11.16
CA ALA A 547 15.24 -15.63 10.89
C ALA A 547 15.15 -14.96 9.50
N ILE A 548 14.83 -15.73 8.46
CA ILE A 548 14.60 -15.21 7.09
C ILE A 548 13.55 -14.09 7.11
N THR A 549 12.49 -14.26 7.88
CA THR A 549 11.44 -13.23 8.02
C THR A 549 11.95 -11.98 8.71
N LEU A 550 12.74 -12.11 9.77
CA LEU A 550 13.35 -10.96 10.43
C LEU A 550 14.31 -10.22 9.48
N PHE A 551 15.14 -10.92 8.70
CA PHE A 551 15.99 -10.29 7.69
C PHE A 551 15.17 -9.59 6.61
N PHE A 552 14.10 -10.23 6.11
CA PHE A 552 13.17 -9.60 5.17
C PHE A 552 12.58 -8.29 5.74
N LEU A 553 12.15 -8.31 7.01
CA LEU A 553 11.65 -7.12 7.69
C LEU A 553 12.71 -6.03 7.82
N PHE A 554 13.96 -6.39 8.13
CA PHE A 554 15.09 -5.45 8.17
C PHE A 554 15.27 -4.73 6.82
N PHE A 555 15.35 -5.48 5.71
CA PHE A 555 15.47 -4.89 4.36
C PHE A 555 14.27 -4.03 4.00
N ARG A 556 13.08 -4.42 4.45
CA ARG A 556 11.85 -3.66 4.26
C ARG A 556 11.85 -2.34 5.00
N PHE A 557 12.28 -2.32 6.27
CA PHE A 557 12.36 -1.10 7.08
C PHE A 557 13.39 -0.11 6.55
N PHE A 558 14.56 -0.58 6.12
CA PHE A 558 15.59 0.28 5.50
C PHE A 558 15.29 0.66 4.06
N LYS A 559 14.19 0.16 3.47
CA LYS A 559 13.84 0.33 2.06
C LYS A 559 15.00 -0.04 1.12
N ILE A 560 15.85 -1.00 1.53
CA ILE A 560 17.01 -1.47 0.77
C ILE A 560 16.57 -2.41 -0.36
N GLU A 561 15.34 -2.91 -0.33
CA GLU A 561 14.80 -3.82 -1.33
C GLU A 561 15.18 -3.45 -2.78
N ILE A 562 15.92 -4.38 -3.40
CA ILE A 562 15.91 -4.62 -4.84
C ILE A 562 14.57 -5.33 -5.09
N TRP A 563 13.64 -4.68 -5.76
CA TRP A 563 12.58 -5.42 -6.46
C TRP A 563 12.67 -5.05 -7.93
N ILE A 564 13.03 -6.09 -8.69
CA ILE A 564 13.09 -6.22 -10.14
C ILE A 564 11.84 -5.64 -10.80
#